data_AF-A0A9E0LIL0-F1
#
_entry.id   AF-A0A9E0LIL0-F1
#
_cell.length_a   1.000
_cell.length_b   1.000
_cell.length_c   1.000
_cell.angle_alpha   90.00
_cell.angle_beta   90.00
_cell.angle_gamma   90.00
#
_symmetry.space_group_name_H-M   'P 1'
#
loop_
_entity.id
_entity.type
_entity.pdbx_description
1 polymer ?
#
loop_
_entity_poly.entity_id
_entity_poly.type
_entity_poly.pdbx_seq_one_letter_code
_entity_poly.pdbx_strand_id
1 'polypeptide(L)'
;MTGNRQSRGNMTLLVSLTIGLVIVIAVGGLMFNRVLLERTRAQYALDALALSLASKINPGDRVGQVNRLEEASRELVFTSRQAVNACASQDLSGFTRLSNLLLDEARAGHVLVDKERSNQVSVIRREVLEAVRSYENKRDENGGLGFLSIRTSDPKVIRVALGRIKNVDSNIESLDAIPELYEFDRHNGYVDAPSKLYKSNLNAKLPAPDSDLSFRFCSLPAYVGKTCAPPRNTNFDAFESFGSIFVNGVDTREAFDDIPDALQITSNMDVDMADAAKKQSNLATLSAVSTGVSSGASSESE
;
A
#
# COMPACT_ATOMS: atom_id res chain seq x y z
N MET A 1 -44.01 33.00 70.84
CA MET A 1 -42.64 32.46 70.76
C MET A 1 -42.51 31.69 69.46
N THR A 2 -42.05 32.37 68.42
CA THR A 2 -41.86 31.83 67.07
C THR A 2 -40.49 31.15 66.96
N GLY A 3 -40.49 29.88 66.58
CA GLY A 3 -39.29 29.05 66.51
C GLY A 3 -38.38 29.45 65.36
N ASN A 4 -37.20 29.97 65.68
CA ASN A 4 -36.07 30.12 64.75
C ASN A 4 -35.49 28.72 64.48
N ARG A 5 -36.00 28.03 63.46
CA ARG A 5 -35.40 26.79 62.93
C ARG A 5 -34.23 27.14 62.00
N GLN A 6 -33.12 26.45 62.22
CA GLN A 6 -31.81 26.63 61.61
C GLN A 6 -31.82 26.63 60.07
N SER A 7 -31.56 27.79 59.46
CA SER A 7 -31.28 27.95 58.01
C SER A 7 -29.77 27.97 57.71
N ARG A 8 -28.97 27.14 58.41
CA ARG A 8 -27.51 27.08 58.24
C ARG A 8 -26.98 25.69 57.81
N GLY A 9 -27.86 24.69 57.66
CA GLY A 9 -27.47 23.31 57.34
C GLY A 9 -27.33 22.95 55.85
N ASN A 10 -27.72 23.82 54.92
CA ASN A 10 -27.82 23.46 53.49
C ASN A 10 -26.70 24.06 52.60
N MET A 11 -25.94 25.04 53.10
CA MET A 11 -24.94 25.74 52.29
C MET A 11 -23.64 24.94 52.14
N THR A 12 -23.23 24.19 53.18
CA THR A 12 -22.04 23.32 53.12
C THR A 12 -22.25 22.11 52.22
N LEU A 13 -23.46 21.52 52.24
CA LEU A 13 -23.86 20.41 51.37
C LEU A 13 -23.87 20.83 49.89
N LEU A 14 -24.39 22.03 49.59
CA LEU A 14 -24.41 22.54 48.22
C LEU A 14 -23.00 22.83 47.70
N VAL A 15 -22.12 23.40 48.53
CA VAL A 15 -20.70 23.63 48.16
C VAL A 15 -19.93 22.32 48.01
N SER A 16 -20.17 21.31 48.85
CA SER A 16 -19.54 20.00 48.70
C SER A 16 -20.01 19.29 47.42
N LEU A 17 -21.28 19.44 47.06
CA LEU A 17 -21.85 18.84 45.86
C LEU A 17 -21.34 19.52 44.58
N THR A 18 -21.19 20.85 44.58
CA THR A 18 -20.59 21.56 43.44
C THR A 18 -19.11 21.22 43.25
N ILE A 19 -18.32 21.17 44.33
CA ILE A 19 -16.93 20.73 44.28
C ILE A 19 -16.85 19.28 43.77
N GLY A 20 -17.70 18.39 44.29
CA GLY A 20 -17.79 17.00 43.84
C GLY A 20 -18.11 16.89 42.35
N LEU A 21 -19.09 17.67 41.86
CA LEU A 21 -19.46 17.70 40.45
C LEU A 21 -18.30 18.20 39.56
N VAL A 22 -17.60 19.25 39.99
CA VAL A 22 -16.43 19.78 39.28
C VAL A 22 -15.32 18.73 39.19
N ILE A 23 -15.06 17.99 40.28
CA ILE A 23 -14.07 16.91 40.29
C ILE A 23 -14.49 15.79 39.32
N VAL A 24 -15.76 15.38 39.32
CA VAL A 24 -16.26 14.34 38.41
C VAL A 24 -16.11 14.76 36.95
N ILE A 25 -16.46 16.01 36.61
CA ILE A 25 -16.29 16.54 35.25
C ILE A 25 -14.81 16.58 34.86
N ALA A 26 -13.93 17.04 35.77
CA ALA A 26 -12.49 17.09 35.52
C ALA A 26 -11.90 15.69 35.31
N VAL A 27 -12.28 14.71 36.13
CA VAL A 27 -11.85 13.31 35.97
C VAL A 27 -12.36 12.75 34.65
N GLY A 28 -13.63 12.97 34.31
CA GLY A 28 -14.19 12.55 33.02
C GLY A 28 -13.44 13.14 31.82
N GLY A 29 -13.11 14.43 31.87
CA GLY A 29 -12.31 15.10 30.84
C GLY A 29 -10.89 14.53 30.72
N LEU A 30 -10.23 14.25 31.84
CA LEU A 30 -8.91 13.62 31.84
C LEU A 30 -8.93 12.20 31.26
N MET A 31 -9.96 11.40 31.57
CA MET A 31 -10.14 10.06 31.01
C MET A 31 -10.34 10.10 29.50
N PHE A 32 -11.20 10.99 29.01
CA PHE A 32 -11.44 11.16 27.57
C PHE A 32 -10.15 11.61 26.85
N ASN A 33 -9.42 12.56 27.42
CA ASN A 33 -8.15 13.03 26.86
C ASN A 33 -7.12 11.89 26.77
N ARG A 34 -7.06 11.01 27.78
CA ARG A 34 -6.16 9.84 27.75
C ARG A 34 -6.52 8.85 26.65
N VAL A 35 -7.80 8.53 26.47
CA VAL A 35 -8.24 7.65 25.37
C VAL A 35 -7.88 8.25 24.01
N LEU A 36 -8.04 9.56 23.84
CA LEU A 36 -7.62 10.25 22.61
C LEU A 36 -6.10 10.16 22.40
N LEU A 37 -5.30 10.34 23.45
CA LEU A 37 -3.84 10.22 23.38
C LEU A 37 -3.38 8.80 23.02
N GLU A 38 -4.03 7.77 23.56
CA GLU A 38 -3.74 6.37 23.21
C GLU A 38 -4.12 6.08 21.75
N ARG A 39 -5.26 6.61 21.29
CA ARG A 39 -5.67 6.50 19.88
C ARG A 39 -4.67 7.18 18.94
N THR A 40 -4.21 8.38 19.26
CA THR A 40 -3.22 9.07 18.40
C THR A 40 -1.89 8.33 18.40
N ARG A 41 -1.43 7.84 19.55
CA ARG A 41 -0.22 7.00 19.64
C ARG A 41 -0.34 5.73 18.81
N ALA A 42 -1.47 5.02 18.89
CA ALA A 42 -1.73 3.82 18.10
C ALA A 42 -1.72 4.13 16.60
N GLN A 43 -2.33 5.25 16.19
CA GLN A 43 -2.29 5.70 14.80
C GLN A 43 -0.86 6.00 14.35
N TYR A 44 -0.05 6.71 15.13
CA TYR A 44 1.35 6.99 14.79
C TYR A 44 2.19 5.73 14.66
N ALA A 45 2.01 4.76 15.56
CA ALA A 45 2.71 3.48 15.51
C ALA A 45 2.33 2.69 14.24
N LEU A 46 1.05 2.70 13.90
CA LEU A 46 0.52 2.03 12.72
C LEU A 46 0.93 2.73 11.42
N ASP A 47 0.98 4.06 11.40
CA ASP A 47 1.51 4.87 10.31
C ASP A 47 3.00 4.60 10.07
N ALA A 48 3.79 4.48 11.14
CA ALA A 48 5.20 4.11 11.06
C ALA A 48 5.39 2.68 10.55
N LEU A 49 4.54 1.74 10.99
CA LEU A 49 4.53 0.38 10.46
C LEU A 49 4.16 0.37 8.97
N ALA A 50 3.13 1.09 8.55
CA ALA A 50 2.72 1.19 7.15
C ALA A 50 3.84 1.73 6.26
N LEU A 51 4.54 2.79 6.70
CA LEU A 51 5.72 3.31 5.99
C LEU A 51 6.86 2.30 5.93
N SER A 52 7.16 1.63 7.04
CA SER A 52 8.21 0.62 7.10
C SER A 52 7.91 -0.53 6.16
N LEU A 53 6.68 -1.04 6.13
CA LEU A 53 6.27 -2.10 5.22
C LEU A 53 6.26 -1.62 3.76
N ALA A 54 5.82 -0.39 3.50
CA ALA A 54 5.78 0.17 2.14
C ALA A 54 7.19 0.36 1.57
N SER A 55 8.17 0.71 2.41
CA SER A 55 9.59 0.76 2.00
C SER A 55 10.14 -0.62 1.59
N LYS A 56 9.51 -1.71 2.03
CA LYS A 56 9.87 -3.08 1.61
C LYS A 56 9.24 -3.47 0.29
N ILE A 57 8.32 -2.69 -0.28
CA ILE A 57 7.72 -3.02 -1.58
C ILE A 57 8.69 -2.75 -2.73
N ASN A 58 9.33 -1.57 -2.76
CA ASN A 58 10.23 -1.16 -3.84
C ASN A 58 11.69 -0.86 -3.39
N PRO A 59 12.38 -1.81 -2.72
CA PRO A 59 13.80 -1.63 -2.38
C PRO A 59 14.64 -1.58 -3.66
N GLY A 60 15.52 -0.59 -3.75
CA GLY A 60 16.47 -0.45 -4.87
C GLY A 60 15.80 -0.34 -6.24
N ASP A 61 14.56 0.15 -6.30
CA ASP A 61 13.79 0.36 -7.54
C ASP A 61 13.51 -0.90 -8.37
N ARG A 62 13.36 -2.05 -7.71
CA ARG A 62 13.01 -3.30 -8.39
C ARG A 62 11.73 -3.23 -9.22
N VAL A 63 10.72 -2.46 -8.77
CA VAL A 63 9.45 -2.31 -9.50
C VAL A 63 9.68 -1.49 -10.77
N GLY A 64 10.47 -0.41 -10.69
CA GLY A 64 10.84 0.39 -11.85
C GLY A 64 11.64 -0.39 -12.87
N GLN A 65 12.59 -1.23 -12.41
CA GLN A 65 13.37 -2.11 -13.28
C GLN A 65 12.49 -3.13 -14.01
N VAL A 66 11.54 -3.77 -13.32
CA VAL A 66 10.61 -4.72 -13.98
C VAL A 66 9.74 -4.02 -15.01
N ASN A 67 9.23 -2.83 -14.70
CA ASN A 67 8.47 -2.04 -15.68
C ASN A 67 9.30 -1.70 -16.94
N ARG A 68 10.60 -1.39 -16.78
CA ARG A 68 11.51 -1.15 -17.92
C ARG A 68 11.80 -2.41 -18.72
N LEU A 69 11.98 -3.55 -18.04
CA LEU A 69 12.15 -4.84 -18.71
C LEU A 69 10.90 -5.22 -19.50
N GLU A 70 9.72 -4.94 -18.95
CA GLU A 70 8.45 -5.20 -19.61
C GLU A 70 8.31 -4.38 -20.89
N GLU A 71 8.60 -3.07 -20.81
CA GLU A 71 8.63 -2.17 -21.96
C GLU A 71 9.66 -2.63 -23.01
N ALA A 72 10.91 -2.84 -22.61
CA ALA A 72 11.97 -3.26 -23.52
C ALA A 72 11.64 -4.59 -24.20
N SER A 73 11.04 -5.54 -23.47
CA SER A 73 10.58 -6.82 -24.04
C SER A 73 9.47 -6.62 -25.07
N ARG A 74 8.56 -5.67 -24.82
CA ARG A 74 7.46 -5.31 -25.70
C ARG A 74 7.96 -4.69 -27.00
N GLU A 75 8.85 -3.72 -26.90
CA GLU A 75 9.48 -3.07 -28.05
C GLU A 75 10.31 -4.08 -28.86
N LEU A 76 11.04 -4.97 -28.20
CA LEU A 76 11.86 -5.98 -28.85
C LEU A 76 11.00 -6.97 -29.67
N VAL A 77 9.88 -7.43 -29.13
CA VAL A 77 8.95 -8.30 -29.88
C VAL A 77 8.39 -7.56 -31.10
N PHE A 78 7.94 -6.32 -30.90
CA PHE A 78 7.37 -5.51 -31.98
C PHE A 78 8.37 -5.24 -33.11
N THR A 79 9.58 -4.80 -32.77
CA THR A 79 10.64 -4.52 -33.75
C THR A 79 11.14 -5.79 -34.44
N SER A 80 11.25 -6.91 -33.72
CA SER A 80 11.60 -8.21 -34.31
C SER A 80 10.54 -8.67 -35.32
N ARG A 81 9.26 -8.42 -35.04
CA ARG A 81 8.17 -8.69 -35.99
C ARG A 81 8.30 -7.84 -37.25
N GLN A 82 8.58 -6.54 -37.10
CA GLN A 82 8.81 -5.66 -38.25
C GLN A 82 9.98 -6.17 -39.10
N ALA A 83 11.08 -6.62 -38.49
CA ALA A 83 12.22 -7.21 -39.19
C ALA A 83 11.84 -8.48 -39.97
N VAL A 84 11.04 -9.37 -39.39
CA VAL A 84 10.50 -10.56 -40.09
C VAL A 84 9.69 -10.15 -41.32
N ASN A 85 8.79 -9.19 -41.16
CA ASN A 85 7.95 -8.69 -42.25
C ASN A 85 8.78 -8.07 -43.37
N ALA A 86 9.81 -7.28 -43.02
CA ALA A 86 10.71 -6.67 -43.98
C ALA A 86 11.54 -7.71 -44.76
N CYS A 87 12.05 -8.75 -44.08
CA CYS A 87 12.76 -9.86 -44.74
C CYS A 87 11.86 -10.67 -45.68
N ALA A 88 10.55 -10.75 -45.41
CA ALA A 88 9.59 -11.45 -46.25
C ALA A 88 9.17 -10.62 -47.48
N SER A 89 9.12 -9.29 -47.36
CA SER A 89 8.69 -8.39 -48.44
C SER A 89 9.82 -7.89 -49.35
N GLN A 90 11.07 -7.92 -48.88
CA GLN A 90 12.25 -7.44 -49.62
C GLN A 90 13.06 -8.63 -50.16
N ASP A 91 13.98 -8.39 -51.11
CA ASP A 91 14.93 -9.39 -51.64
C ASP A 91 15.90 -9.99 -50.58
N LEU A 92 15.67 -9.69 -49.30
CA LEU A 92 16.39 -10.18 -48.13
C LEU A 92 15.90 -11.55 -47.63
N SER A 93 15.26 -12.33 -48.51
CA SER A 93 14.71 -13.66 -48.18
C SER A 93 15.74 -14.63 -47.56
N GLY A 94 17.04 -14.45 -47.84
CA GLY A 94 18.12 -15.21 -47.21
C GLY A 94 18.20 -15.06 -45.68
N PHE A 95 17.68 -13.96 -45.13
CA PHE A 95 17.68 -13.67 -43.69
C PHE A 95 16.38 -14.07 -42.97
N THR A 96 15.35 -14.52 -43.70
CA THR A 96 14.04 -14.88 -43.10
C THR A 96 14.17 -15.89 -41.97
N ARG A 97 15.10 -16.85 -42.06
CA ARG A 97 15.32 -17.81 -40.97
C ARG A 97 15.88 -17.14 -39.71
N LEU A 98 16.84 -16.24 -39.88
CA LEU A 98 17.47 -15.55 -38.75
C LEU A 98 16.47 -14.59 -38.08
N SER A 99 15.69 -13.84 -38.85
CA SER A 99 14.70 -12.91 -38.29
C SER A 99 13.59 -13.64 -37.52
N ASN A 100 13.13 -14.80 -37.99
CA ASN A 100 12.19 -15.63 -37.22
C ASN A 100 12.82 -16.15 -35.92
N LEU A 101 14.09 -16.57 -35.93
CA LEU A 101 14.79 -16.99 -34.71
C LEU A 101 14.88 -15.85 -33.68
N LEU A 102 15.19 -14.63 -34.13
CA LEU A 102 15.26 -13.46 -33.23
C LEU A 102 13.88 -13.10 -32.65
N LEU A 103 12.83 -13.21 -33.45
CA LEU A 103 11.47 -13.02 -32.97
C LEU A 103 11.07 -14.09 -31.93
N ASP A 104 11.36 -15.36 -32.19
CA ASP A 104 11.08 -16.44 -31.24
C ASP A 104 11.85 -16.24 -29.92
N GLU A 105 13.11 -15.78 -30.01
CA GLU A 105 13.94 -15.43 -28.85
C GLU A 105 13.36 -14.24 -28.09
N ALA A 106 12.90 -13.18 -28.77
CA ALA A 106 12.23 -12.04 -28.15
C ALA A 106 10.96 -12.46 -27.40
N ARG A 107 10.14 -13.32 -28.02
CA ARG A 107 8.92 -13.86 -27.41
C ARG A 107 9.25 -14.72 -26.19
N ALA A 108 10.27 -15.58 -26.27
CA ALA A 108 10.75 -16.37 -25.14
C ALA A 108 11.32 -15.48 -24.01
N GLY A 109 12.03 -14.41 -24.38
CA GLY A 109 12.54 -13.39 -23.45
C GLY A 109 11.42 -12.74 -22.65
N HIS A 110 10.31 -12.36 -23.31
CA HIS A 110 9.15 -11.81 -22.61
C HIS A 110 8.54 -12.80 -21.60
N VAL A 111 8.49 -14.10 -21.92
CA VAL A 111 8.03 -15.13 -20.95
C VAL A 111 8.92 -15.16 -19.69
N LEU A 112 10.23 -14.92 -19.84
CA LEU A 112 11.13 -14.81 -18.69
C LEU A 112 10.84 -13.56 -17.85
N VAL A 113 10.54 -12.42 -18.48
CA VAL A 113 10.16 -11.19 -17.77
C VAL A 113 8.86 -11.38 -17.00
N ASP A 114 7.82 -11.98 -17.59
CA ASP A 114 6.55 -12.22 -16.90
C ASP A 114 6.70 -13.20 -15.72
N LYS A 115 7.60 -14.19 -15.85
CA LYS A 115 7.97 -15.08 -14.75
C LYS A 115 8.68 -14.30 -13.63
N GLU A 116 9.61 -13.41 -13.98
CA GLU A 116 10.32 -12.62 -12.97
C GLU A 116 9.38 -11.64 -12.26
N ARG A 117 8.45 -11.03 -12.99
CA ARG A 117 7.36 -10.22 -12.42
C ARG A 117 6.57 -11.01 -11.35
N SER A 118 6.21 -12.25 -11.66
CA SER A 118 5.51 -13.16 -10.72
C SER A 118 6.40 -13.55 -9.52
N ASN A 119 7.70 -13.72 -9.73
CA ASN A 119 8.66 -13.94 -8.64
C ASN A 119 8.72 -12.71 -7.71
N GLN A 120 8.74 -11.49 -8.25
CA GLN A 120 8.79 -10.27 -7.46
C GLN A 120 7.56 -10.09 -6.57
N VAL A 121 6.35 -10.40 -7.06
CA VAL A 121 5.13 -10.44 -6.23
C VAL A 121 5.31 -11.39 -5.04
N SER A 122 5.86 -12.58 -5.29
CA SER A 122 6.09 -13.59 -4.25
C SER A 122 7.11 -13.14 -3.21
N VAL A 123 8.18 -12.46 -3.65
CA VAL A 123 9.22 -11.90 -2.78
C VAL A 123 8.66 -10.78 -1.91
N ILE A 124 7.96 -9.81 -2.51
CA ILE A 124 7.30 -8.69 -1.78
C ILE A 124 6.39 -9.24 -0.69
N ARG A 125 5.53 -10.20 -1.05
CA ARG A 125 4.59 -10.79 -0.09
C ARG A 125 5.32 -11.42 1.10
N ARG A 126 6.38 -12.17 0.86
CA ARG A 126 7.19 -12.79 1.91
C ARG A 126 7.83 -11.74 2.82
N GLU A 127 8.45 -10.71 2.24
CA GLU A 127 9.12 -9.64 2.99
C GLU A 127 8.15 -8.84 3.86
N VAL A 128 6.96 -8.52 3.33
CA VAL A 128 5.92 -7.83 4.11
C VAL A 128 5.41 -8.72 5.23
N LEU A 129 5.13 -10.01 4.98
CA LEU A 129 4.69 -10.95 6.02
C LEU A 129 5.72 -11.13 7.13
N GLU A 130 7.00 -11.26 6.78
CA GLU A 130 8.08 -11.37 7.75
C GLU A 130 8.18 -10.12 8.64
N ALA A 131 8.06 -8.93 8.03
CA ALA A 131 8.08 -7.68 8.77
C ALA A 131 6.85 -7.50 9.69
N VAL A 132 5.66 -7.93 9.26
CA VAL A 132 4.43 -7.94 10.09
C VAL A 132 4.61 -8.89 11.29
N ARG A 133 5.13 -10.09 11.06
CA ARG A 133 5.40 -11.04 12.15
C ARG A 133 6.44 -10.53 13.13
N SER A 134 7.50 -9.89 12.62
CA SER A 134 8.52 -9.25 13.45
C SER A 134 7.92 -8.16 14.34
N TYR A 135 6.96 -7.38 13.82
CA TYR A 135 6.21 -6.39 14.60
C TYR A 135 5.35 -7.03 15.68
N GLU A 136 4.52 -8.03 15.33
CA GLU A 136 3.65 -8.72 16.29
C GLU A 136 4.45 -9.42 17.41
N ASN A 137 5.60 -10.03 17.10
CA ASN A 137 6.45 -10.68 18.10
C ASN A 137 7.06 -9.68 19.10
N LYS A 138 7.44 -8.48 18.65
CA LYS A 138 7.96 -7.41 19.53
C LYS A 138 6.88 -6.79 20.41
N ARG A 139 5.62 -6.86 19.98
CA ARG A 139 4.48 -6.35 20.72
C ARG A 139 4.26 -7.11 22.01
N ASP A 140 4.37 -8.45 21.97
CA ASP A 140 4.15 -9.30 23.14
C ASP A 140 5.17 -9.05 24.27
N GLU A 141 6.29 -8.38 23.98
CA GLU A 141 7.32 -7.99 24.95
C GLU A 141 7.02 -6.66 25.67
N ASN A 142 6.24 -5.77 25.06
CA ASN A 142 5.91 -4.45 25.63
C ASN A 142 4.54 -4.50 26.31
N GLY A 143 4.53 -4.68 27.64
CA GLY A 143 3.30 -4.67 28.43
C GLY A 143 2.51 -3.37 28.31
N GLY A 144 1.17 -3.46 28.27
CA GLY A 144 0.27 -2.33 28.11
C GLY A 144 0.36 -1.26 29.21
N LEU A 145 -0.01 -0.03 28.86
CA LEU A 145 -0.06 1.10 29.80
C LEU A 145 -1.38 1.09 30.59
N GLY A 146 -1.26 1.11 31.91
CA GLY A 146 -2.39 1.17 32.82
C GLY A 146 -2.37 2.45 33.65
N PHE A 147 -3.47 3.20 33.67
CA PHE A 147 -3.66 4.32 34.59
C PHE A 147 -5.13 4.40 35.00
N LEU A 148 -5.37 4.52 36.32
CA LEU A 148 -6.70 4.80 36.90
C LEU A 148 -7.80 3.85 36.37
N SER A 149 -7.56 2.55 36.55
CA SER A 149 -8.47 1.45 36.15
C SER A 149 -8.72 1.28 34.64
N ILE A 150 -8.08 2.07 33.78
CA ILE A 150 -8.09 1.86 32.33
C ILE A 150 -6.77 1.17 31.94
N ARG A 151 -6.87 0.07 31.20
CA ARG A 151 -5.75 -0.62 30.57
C ARG A 151 -5.96 -0.62 29.08
N THR A 152 -4.96 -0.15 28.34
CA THR A 152 -4.95 -0.23 26.88
C THR A 152 -3.93 -1.28 26.44
N SER A 153 -4.36 -2.19 25.55
CA SER A 153 -3.46 -3.16 24.93
C SER A 153 -2.72 -2.52 23.77
N ASP A 154 -1.52 -2.97 23.44
CA ASP A 154 -0.86 -2.55 22.20
C ASP A 154 -1.68 -2.92 20.95
N PRO A 155 -1.67 -2.08 19.89
CA PRO A 155 -2.45 -2.31 18.68
C PRO A 155 -2.05 -3.64 18.03
N LYS A 156 -3.04 -4.48 17.77
CA LYS A 156 -2.89 -5.76 17.08
C LYS A 156 -3.14 -5.59 15.59
N VAL A 157 -2.23 -6.01 14.73
CA VAL A 157 -2.50 -6.07 13.30
C VAL A 157 -3.56 -7.14 13.03
N ILE A 158 -4.67 -6.72 12.44
CA ILE A 158 -5.78 -7.59 12.04
C ILE A 158 -5.69 -7.94 10.58
N ARG A 159 -5.39 -6.95 9.74
CA ARG A 159 -5.38 -7.16 8.31
C ARG A 159 -4.23 -6.42 7.68
N VAL A 160 -3.55 -7.09 6.75
CA VAL A 160 -2.63 -6.45 5.82
C VAL A 160 -3.08 -6.81 4.42
N ALA A 161 -3.40 -5.78 3.65
CA ALA A 161 -3.79 -5.88 2.26
C ALA A 161 -2.69 -5.29 1.37
N LEU A 162 -2.39 -5.97 0.27
CA LEU A 162 -1.55 -5.45 -0.80
C LEU A 162 -2.44 -4.92 -1.91
N GLY A 163 -1.93 -3.93 -2.63
CA GLY A 163 -2.70 -3.28 -3.66
C GLY A 163 -1.93 -2.14 -4.29
N ARG A 164 -2.71 -1.17 -4.77
CA ARG A 164 -2.16 0.03 -5.39
C ARG A 164 -2.85 1.32 -5.04
N ILE A 165 -2.29 2.42 -5.52
CA ILE A 165 -2.95 3.72 -5.50
C ILE A 165 -3.67 3.99 -6.82
N LYS A 166 -4.93 4.43 -6.71
CA LYS A 166 -5.76 4.81 -7.86
C LYS A 166 -5.14 5.99 -8.60
N ASN A 167 -5.27 5.98 -9.94
CA ASN A 167 -4.88 7.08 -10.82
C ASN A 167 -3.39 7.47 -10.70
N VAL A 168 -2.53 6.49 -10.46
CA VAL A 168 -1.07 6.65 -10.53
C VAL A 168 -0.59 5.90 -11.77
N ASP A 169 0.06 6.59 -12.68
CA ASP A 169 0.61 6.01 -13.89
C ASP A 169 1.88 5.19 -13.60
N SER A 170 2.34 4.46 -14.61
CA SER A 170 3.64 3.78 -14.58
C SER A 170 4.78 4.78 -14.70
N ASN A 171 5.98 4.37 -14.31
CA ASN A 171 7.21 5.15 -14.46
C ASN A 171 7.80 5.08 -15.88
N ILE A 172 7.08 4.47 -16.82
CA ILE A 172 7.52 4.23 -18.18
C ILE A 172 6.95 5.28 -19.10
N GLU A 173 7.84 6.00 -19.78
CA GLU A 173 7.51 6.94 -20.82
C GLU A 173 7.33 6.19 -22.14
N SER A 174 6.23 6.46 -22.84
CA SER A 174 6.08 5.96 -24.20
C SER A 174 7.04 6.72 -25.12
N LEU A 175 8.13 6.07 -25.51
CA LEU A 175 9.12 6.67 -26.38
C LEU A 175 8.58 6.84 -27.81
N ASP A 176 8.87 8.00 -28.40
CA ASP A 176 8.55 8.32 -29.81
C ASP A 176 9.49 7.58 -30.80
N ALA A 177 10.35 6.67 -30.30
CA ALA A 177 11.38 5.97 -31.07
C ALA A 177 10.80 4.97 -32.08
N ILE A 178 9.61 4.42 -31.80
CA ILE A 178 8.88 3.50 -32.69
C ILE A 178 7.51 4.13 -32.98
N PRO A 179 7.40 5.00 -34.02
CA PRO A 179 6.19 5.79 -34.25
C PRO A 179 4.94 4.95 -34.44
N GLU A 180 5.01 3.80 -35.11
CA GLU A 180 3.84 2.95 -35.33
C GLU A 180 3.30 2.35 -34.03
N LEU A 181 4.19 2.00 -33.11
CA LEU A 181 3.82 1.47 -31.79
C LEU A 181 3.23 2.57 -30.92
N TYR A 182 3.85 3.75 -30.92
CA TYR A 182 3.34 4.92 -30.20
C TYR A 182 1.93 5.32 -30.64
N GLU A 183 1.69 5.40 -31.95
CA GLU A 183 0.36 5.72 -32.49
C GLU A 183 -0.68 4.67 -32.09
N PHE A 184 -0.31 3.39 -32.14
CA PHE A 184 -1.15 2.30 -31.68
C PHE A 184 -1.48 2.42 -30.19
N ASP A 185 -0.50 2.72 -29.34
CA ASP A 185 -0.68 2.84 -27.89
C ASP A 185 -1.56 4.02 -27.51
N ARG A 186 -1.38 5.14 -28.21
CA ARG A 186 -2.24 6.32 -28.07
C ARG A 186 -3.67 6.02 -28.52
N HIS A 187 -3.85 5.29 -29.62
CA HIS A 187 -5.18 4.93 -30.12
C HIS A 187 -5.93 4.01 -29.14
N ASN A 188 -5.22 3.06 -28.52
CA ASN A 188 -5.80 2.14 -27.52
C ASN A 188 -5.89 2.76 -26.11
N GLY A 189 -5.40 3.99 -25.92
CA GLY A 189 -5.47 4.71 -24.66
C GLY A 189 -4.57 4.13 -23.55
N TYR A 190 -3.53 3.39 -23.92
CA TYR A 190 -2.52 2.83 -23.00
C TYR A 190 -1.63 3.91 -22.40
N VAL A 191 -1.44 5.00 -23.13
CA VAL A 191 -0.61 6.14 -22.74
C VAL A 191 -1.51 7.30 -22.35
N ASP A 192 -1.17 7.98 -21.26
CA ASP A 192 -1.77 9.25 -20.88
C ASP A 192 -1.15 10.37 -21.72
N ALA A 193 -1.97 11.07 -22.51
CA ALA A 193 -1.48 12.01 -23.51
C ALA A 193 -0.72 13.23 -22.94
N PRO A 194 -1.12 13.83 -21.80
CA PRO A 194 -0.38 14.91 -21.16
C PRO A 194 0.97 14.49 -20.58
N SER A 195 1.02 13.36 -19.88
CA SER A 195 2.25 12.90 -19.21
C SER A 195 3.18 12.07 -20.10
N LYS A 196 2.65 11.53 -21.21
CA LYS A 196 3.29 10.51 -22.06
C LYS A 196 3.66 9.23 -21.31
N LEU A 197 3.12 9.01 -20.12
CA LEU A 197 3.38 7.81 -19.34
C LEU A 197 2.36 6.73 -19.67
N TYR A 198 2.78 5.47 -19.59
CA TYR A 198 1.84 4.36 -19.63
C TYR A 198 0.94 4.41 -18.38
N LYS A 199 -0.37 4.28 -18.57
CA LYS A 199 -1.29 4.09 -17.46
C LYS A 199 -1.00 2.76 -16.76
N SER A 200 -1.22 2.72 -15.45
CA SER A 200 -1.08 1.49 -14.69
C SER A 200 -2.27 0.55 -14.89
N ASN A 201 -2.13 -0.71 -14.47
CA ASN A 201 -3.21 -1.71 -14.47
C ASN A 201 -3.78 -2.06 -15.84
N LEU A 202 -2.96 -1.97 -16.87
CA LEU A 202 -3.39 -2.37 -18.19
C LEU A 202 -2.41 -3.36 -18.76
N ASN A 203 -3.00 -4.23 -19.59
CA ASN A 203 -2.26 -5.13 -20.43
C ASN A 203 -2.10 -4.44 -21.79
N ALA A 204 -0.94 -3.83 -22.03
CA ALA A 204 -0.60 -3.11 -23.24
C ALA A 204 -0.31 -4.12 -24.37
N LYS A 205 -1.38 -4.73 -24.90
CA LYS A 205 -1.27 -5.72 -25.98
C LYS A 205 -0.54 -5.15 -27.18
N LEU A 206 0.15 -6.02 -27.90
CA LEU A 206 0.69 -5.69 -29.22
C LEU A 206 -0.38 -5.90 -30.30
N PRO A 207 -0.23 -5.26 -31.47
CA PRO A 207 -1.03 -5.59 -32.66
C PRO A 207 -0.90 -7.07 -33.03
N ALA A 208 -1.90 -7.59 -33.76
CA ALA A 208 -1.80 -8.92 -34.34
C ALA A 208 -0.57 -9.02 -35.25
N PRO A 209 0.16 -10.15 -35.27
CA PRO A 209 -0.21 -11.44 -34.66
C PRO A 209 0.24 -11.65 -33.21
N ASP A 210 0.96 -10.70 -32.59
CA ASP A 210 1.58 -10.86 -31.26
C ASP A 210 0.67 -10.42 -30.10
N SER A 211 -0.64 -10.33 -30.33
CA SER A 211 -1.64 -9.95 -29.33
C SER A 211 -1.87 -11.03 -28.25
N ASP A 212 -1.30 -12.22 -28.44
CA ASP A 212 -1.34 -13.31 -27.49
C ASP A 212 -0.50 -13.01 -26.23
N LEU A 213 0.59 -12.25 -26.39
CA LEU A 213 1.47 -11.85 -25.28
C LEU A 213 0.85 -10.75 -24.41
N SER A 214 1.22 -10.70 -23.13
CA SER A 214 0.62 -9.79 -22.15
C SER A 214 1.66 -8.90 -21.51
N PHE A 215 1.60 -7.59 -21.77
CA PHE A 215 2.57 -6.63 -21.27
C PHE A 215 1.93 -5.79 -20.16
N ARG A 216 2.27 -6.04 -18.89
CA ARG A 216 1.61 -5.45 -17.72
C ARG A 216 2.50 -4.42 -17.04
N PHE A 217 2.06 -3.17 -17.07
CA PHE A 217 2.74 -2.08 -16.36
C PHE A 217 2.17 -1.86 -14.97
N CYS A 218 3.06 -1.86 -13.99
CA CYS A 218 2.72 -1.64 -12.59
C CYS A 218 2.63 -0.14 -12.28
N SER A 219 1.75 0.22 -11.35
CA SER A 219 1.66 1.58 -10.83
C SER A 219 2.97 1.94 -10.13
N LEU A 220 3.63 3.01 -10.55
CA LEU A 220 4.83 3.50 -9.89
C LEU A 220 5.07 4.96 -10.27
N PRO A 221 5.07 5.91 -9.32
CA PRO A 221 5.33 7.31 -9.62
C PRO A 221 6.66 7.48 -10.37
N ALA A 222 6.61 8.17 -11.52
CA ALA A 222 7.78 8.46 -12.32
C ALA A 222 8.79 9.36 -11.58
N TYR A 223 10.05 9.24 -11.99
CA TYR A 223 11.13 10.09 -11.50
C TYR A 223 11.04 11.47 -12.15
N VAL A 224 10.85 12.54 -11.37
CA VAL A 224 10.64 13.91 -11.88
C VAL A 224 11.71 14.84 -11.32
N GLY A 225 12.39 15.57 -12.20
CA GLY A 225 13.27 16.68 -11.79
C GLY A 225 14.39 16.28 -10.82
N LYS A 226 14.95 15.07 -10.99
CA LYS A 226 15.95 14.46 -10.09
C LYS A 226 15.42 14.05 -8.70
N THR A 227 14.11 13.90 -8.56
CA THR A 227 13.50 13.51 -7.30
C THR A 227 12.65 12.27 -7.46
N CYS A 228 12.85 11.32 -6.55
CA CYS A 228 12.01 10.15 -6.38
C CYS A 228 10.99 10.46 -5.27
N ALA A 229 9.73 10.08 -5.48
CA ALA A 229 8.72 10.19 -4.43
C ALA A 229 9.10 9.24 -3.28
N PRO A 230 9.28 9.73 -2.03
CA PRO A 230 9.61 8.87 -0.91
C PRO A 230 8.41 7.99 -0.52
N PRO A 231 8.64 6.91 0.25
CA PRO A 231 7.56 6.18 0.90
C PRO A 231 6.73 7.13 1.76
N ARG A 232 5.41 7.05 1.65
CA ARG A 232 4.49 7.99 2.30
C ARG A 232 3.18 7.32 2.68
N ASN A 233 2.48 7.90 3.64
CA ASN A 233 1.11 7.49 3.94
C ASN A 233 0.12 8.28 3.06
N THR A 234 -1.00 7.65 2.75
CA THR A 234 -2.07 8.24 1.94
C THR A 234 -3.44 7.93 2.53
N ASN A 235 -4.48 8.55 1.97
CA ASN A 235 -5.85 8.28 2.37
C ASN A 235 -6.26 6.85 1.98
N PHE A 236 -7.03 6.19 2.84
CA PHE A 236 -7.56 4.85 2.59
C PHE A 236 -8.45 4.78 1.34
N ASP A 237 -9.12 5.87 0.96
CA ASP A 237 -9.95 5.94 -0.25
C ASP A 237 -9.16 5.81 -1.56
N ALA A 238 -7.89 6.21 -1.52
CA ALA A 238 -6.99 6.16 -2.67
C ALA A 238 -6.45 4.74 -2.91
N PHE A 239 -6.60 3.84 -1.94
CA PHE A 239 -6.14 2.46 -2.03
C PHE A 239 -7.12 1.59 -2.83
N GLU A 240 -6.56 0.74 -3.67
CA GLU A 240 -7.26 -0.32 -4.38
C GLU A 240 -6.60 -1.66 -4.05
N SER A 241 -7.33 -2.53 -3.36
CA SER A 241 -6.79 -3.80 -2.87
C SER A 241 -6.76 -4.85 -3.97
N PHE A 242 -5.62 -5.52 -4.15
CA PHE A 242 -5.53 -6.77 -4.91
C PHE A 242 -5.98 -7.96 -4.07
N GLY A 243 -5.71 -7.87 -2.76
CA GLY A 243 -6.23 -8.79 -1.77
C GLY A 243 -5.47 -8.70 -0.45
N SER A 244 -5.79 -9.61 0.46
CA SER A 244 -5.21 -9.66 1.80
C SER A 244 -4.09 -10.70 1.82
N ILE A 245 -3.01 -10.41 2.54
CA ILE A 245 -1.91 -11.36 2.80
C ILE A 245 -1.90 -11.86 4.25
N PHE A 246 -2.53 -11.12 5.15
CA PHE A 246 -2.60 -11.43 6.57
C PHE A 246 -3.99 -11.03 7.09
N VAL A 247 -4.68 -11.96 7.76
CA VAL A 247 -6.01 -11.74 8.35
C VAL A 247 -6.09 -12.44 9.69
N ASN A 248 -6.41 -11.71 10.75
CA ASN A 248 -6.62 -12.21 12.12
C ASN A 248 -5.47 -13.08 12.65
N GLY A 249 -4.22 -12.74 12.37
CA GLY A 249 -3.07 -13.55 12.79
C GLY A 249 -2.70 -14.68 11.84
N VAL A 250 -3.41 -14.85 10.72
CA VAL A 250 -3.23 -15.95 9.78
C VAL A 250 -2.79 -15.42 8.41
N ASP A 251 -1.74 -16.02 7.85
CA ASP A 251 -1.33 -15.76 6.47
C ASP A 251 -2.39 -16.29 5.48
N THR A 252 -2.85 -15.44 4.59
CA THR A 252 -3.75 -15.83 3.49
C THR A 252 -2.94 -16.15 2.24
N ARG A 253 -3.47 -17.03 1.38
CA ARG A 253 -2.83 -17.49 0.13
C ARG A 253 -3.49 -16.94 -1.14
N GLU A 254 -3.94 -15.71 -1.10
CA GLU A 254 -4.45 -15.03 -2.29
C GLU A 254 -3.31 -14.85 -3.32
N ALA A 255 -3.60 -15.17 -4.58
CA ALA A 255 -2.69 -14.97 -5.69
C ALA A 255 -2.92 -13.56 -6.25
N PHE A 256 -1.84 -12.85 -6.54
CA PHE A 256 -1.89 -11.55 -7.18
C PHE A 256 -1.14 -11.64 -8.49
N ASP A 257 -1.79 -11.13 -9.52
CA ASP A 257 -1.16 -11.03 -10.82
C ASP A 257 -0.23 -9.82 -10.87
N ASP A 258 -0.56 -8.71 -10.23
CA ASP A 258 0.18 -7.45 -10.33
C ASP A 258 1.14 -7.20 -9.16
N ILE A 259 2.23 -6.48 -9.45
CA ILE A 259 3.16 -6.01 -8.43
C ILE A 259 2.50 -4.87 -7.65
N PRO A 260 2.34 -5.00 -6.33
CA PRO A 260 1.77 -3.93 -5.52
C PRO A 260 2.76 -2.77 -5.39
N ASP A 261 2.25 -1.54 -5.31
CA ASP A 261 2.99 -0.32 -4.95
C ASP A 261 2.46 0.31 -3.65
N ALA A 262 1.40 -0.27 -3.08
CA ALA A 262 0.82 0.16 -1.82
C ALA A 262 0.35 -1.01 -0.96
N LEU A 263 0.15 -0.70 0.32
CA LEU A 263 -0.47 -1.62 1.28
C LEU A 263 -1.38 -0.86 2.23
N GLN A 264 -2.33 -1.58 2.80
CA GLN A 264 -3.22 -1.08 3.84
C GLN A 264 -3.16 -2.01 5.05
N ILE A 265 -2.94 -1.40 6.22
CA ILE A 265 -2.93 -2.09 7.51
C ILE A 265 -4.17 -1.69 8.27
N THR A 266 -4.89 -2.68 8.80
CA THR A 266 -5.94 -2.49 9.80
C THR A 266 -5.46 -3.08 11.11
N SER A 267 -5.51 -2.31 12.18
CA SER A 267 -5.28 -2.80 13.55
C SER A 267 -6.48 -2.55 14.43
N ASN A 268 -6.60 -3.35 15.49
CA ASN A 268 -7.46 -3.04 16.61
C ASN A 268 -6.67 -2.92 17.90
N MET A 269 -7.17 -2.07 18.78
CA MET A 269 -6.68 -1.86 20.13
C MET A 269 -7.84 -2.09 21.09
N ASP A 270 -7.63 -2.97 22.06
CA ASP A 270 -8.61 -3.23 23.10
C ASP A 270 -8.39 -2.27 24.28
N VAL A 271 -9.47 -1.59 24.68
CA VAL A 271 -9.52 -0.70 25.84
C VAL A 271 -10.36 -1.39 26.91
N ASP A 272 -9.69 -1.83 27.97
CA ASP A 272 -10.33 -2.37 29.15
C ASP A 272 -10.55 -1.23 30.16
N MET A 273 -11.82 -0.91 30.41
CA MET A 273 -12.22 -0.02 31.50
C MET A 273 -12.71 -0.88 32.66
N ALA A 274 -11.89 -1.03 33.69
CA ALA A 274 -12.30 -1.69 34.92
C ALA A 274 -13.23 -0.75 35.70
N ASP A 275 -14.52 -1.05 35.69
CA ASP A 275 -15.51 -0.35 36.51
C ASP A 275 -15.30 -0.73 37.98
N ALA A 276 -14.96 0.25 38.84
CA ALA A 276 -14.70 0.01 40.25
C ALA A 276 -15.95 -0.50 41.01
N ALA A 277 -17.16 -0.33 40.43
CA ALA A 277 -18.43 -0.71 41.05
C ALA A 277 -18.98 -2.08 40.62
N LYS A 278 -18.55 -2.60 39.47
CA LYS A 278 -18.95 -3.91 38.93
C LYS A 278 -17.70 -4.53 38.34
N LYS A 279 -17.24 -5.69 38.83
CA LYS A 279 -16.12 -6.47 38.26
C LYS A 279 -16.42 -6.99 36.84
N GLN A 280 -16.84 -6.13 35.92
CA GLN A 280 -17.17 -6.39 34.54
C GLN A 280 -16.38 -5.38 33.70
N SER A 281 -15.36 -5.89 33.02
CA SER A 281 -14.60 -5.15 32.00
C SER A 281 -15.51 -4.91 30.80
N ASN A 282 -15.81 -3.65 30.50
CA ASN A 282 -16.38 -3.30 29.19
C ASN A 282 -15.22 -3.08 28.23
N LEU A 283 -15.03 -4.05 27.32
CA LEU A 283 -14.04 -3.97 26.25
C LEU A 283 -14.59 -3.08 25.12
N ALA A 284 -13.95 -1.93 24.93
CA ALA A 284 -14.17 -1.11 23.73
C ALA A 284 -13.00 -1.35 22.77
N THR A 285 -13.31 -1.79 21.54
CA THR A 285 -12.30 -2.01 20.52
C THR A 285 -12.20 -0.79 19.63
N LEU A 286 -11.01 -0.17 19.58
CA LEU A 286 -10.68 0.92 18.68
C LEU A 286 -10.02 0.34 17.44
N SER A 287 -10.56 0.64 16.25
CA SER A 287 -9.95 0.25 14.97
C SER A 287 -9.22 1.43 14.34
N ALA A 288 -8.04 1.16 13.79
CA ALA A 288 -7.22 2.12 13.06
C ALA A 288 -6.82 1.54 11.71
N VAL A 289 -6.78 2.40 10.69
CA VAL A 289 -6.37 2.04 9.33
C VAL A 289 -5.29 3.02 8.88
N SER A 290 -4.27 2.51 8.21
CA SER A 290 -3.27 3.32 7.52
C SER A 290 -2.88 2.66 6.22
N THR A 291 -2.61 3.49 5.24
CA THR A 291 -2.24 3.09 3.89
C THR A 291 -0.86 3.64 3.59
N GLY A 292 0.09 2.75 3.38
CA GLY A 292 1.46 3.09 3.01
C GLY A 292 1.67 2.90 1.50
N VAL A 293 2.38 3.84 0.88
CA VAL A 293 2.77 3.82 -0.53
C VAL A 293 4.28 3.68 -0.63
N SER A 294 4.75 2.83 -1.54
CA SER A 294 6.18 2.63 -1.76
C SER A 294 6.86 3.88 -2.30
N SER A 295 8.19 3.86 -2.31
CA SER A 295 8.96 4.82 -3.10
C SER A 295 8.61 4.70 -4.58
N GLY A 296 8.69 5.82 -5.30
CA GLY A 296 8.59 5.86 -6.76
C GLY A 296 9.81 5.26 -7.46
N ALA A 297 9.87 5.45 -8.77
CA ALA A 297 11.01 5.05 -9.56
C ALA A 297 12.24 5.91 -9.28
N SER A 298 13.42 5.35 -9.50
CA SER A 298 14.71 6.03 -9.36
C SER A 298 15.47 6.01 -10.70
N SER A 299 16.28 7.03 -10.98
CA SER A 299 17.27 6.92 -12.06
C SER A 299 18.38 5.98 -11.60
N GLU A 300 18.76 4.99 -12.42
CA GLU A 300 19.85 4.01 -12.19
C GLU A 300 21.27 4.63 -12.09
N SER A 301 21.38 5.90 -11.71
CA SER A 301 22.63 6.66 -11.71
C SER A 301 22.95 7.28 -10.35
N GLU A 302 22.86 6.47 -9.28
CA GLU A 302 23.62 6.67 -8.03
C GLU A 302 24.21 5.34 -7.53
#